data_AF-A0A527GRL5-F1
#
_entry.id   AF-A0A527GRL5-F1
#
_cell.length_a   1.000
_cell.length_b   1.000
_cell.length_c   1.000
_cell.angle_alpha   90.00
_cell.angle_beta   90.00
_cell.angle_gamma   90.00
#
_symmetry.space_group_name_H-M   'P 1'
#
loop_
_entity.id
_entity.type
_entity.pdbx_description
1 polymer ?
#
loop_
_entity_poly.entity_id
_entity_poly.type
_entity_poly.pdbx_seq_one_letter_code
_entity_poly.pdbx_strand_id
1 'polypeptide(L)' 'MFYQLYEMNHAALQPARLYADAVRMFYSNPLNPFSHTQWGRSIAATAELFERTTRRYGKPAFGLSKTVVDWKSVEV' A
#
# COMPACT_ATOMS: atom_id res chain seq x y z
N MET A 1 25.95 -4.34 -1.06
CA MET A 1 25.48 -4.73 0.29
C MET A 1 24.24 -3.95 0.74
N PHE A 2 24.17 -2.61 0.65
CA PHE A 2 23.01 -1.84 1.14
C PHE A 2 21.66 -2.20 0.50
N TYR A 3 21.63 -2.54 -0.79
CA TYR A 3 20.41 -3.00 -1.45
C TYR A 3 19.86 -4.31 -0.87
N GLN A 4 20.73 -5.23 -0.43
CA GLN A 4 20.30 -6.47 0.20
C GLN A 4 19.68 -6.22 1.58
N LEU A 5 20.23 -5.26 2.35
CA LEU A 5 19.61 -4.83 3.61
C LEU A 5 18.24 -4.18 3.39
N TYR A 6 18.10 -3.39 2.33
CA TYR A 6 16.83 -2.80 1.92
C TYR A 6 15.78 -3.87 1.57
N GLU A 7 16.12 -4.84 0.71
CA GLU A 7 15.22 -5.95 0.36
C GLU A 7 14.91 -6.85 1.56
N MET A 8 15.89 -7.09 2.43
CA MET A 8 15.69 -7.86 3.67
C MET A 8 14.73 -7.16 4.64
N ASN A 9 14.81 -5.83 4.78
CA ASN A 9 13.86 -5.06 5.59
C ASN A 9 12.43 -5.19 5.03
N HIS A 10 12.27 -5.11 3.71
CA HIS A 10 10.96 -5.30 3.07
C HIS A 10 10.41 -6.71 3.29
N ALA A 11 11.26 -7.73 3.14
CA ALA A 11 10.90 -9.12 3.42
C ALA A 11 10.47 -9.29 4.89
N ALA A 12 11.22 -8.71 5.83
CA ALA A 12 10.92 -8.76 7.26
C ALA A 12 9.57 -8.10 7.61
N LEU A 13 9.13 -7.10 6.85
CA LEU A 13 7.84 -6.42 7.04
C LEU A 13 6.64 -7.16 6.44
N GLN A 14 6.84 -8.22 5.64
CA GLN A 14 5.74 -8.99 5.05
C GLN A 14 4.73 -9.55 6.09
N PRO A 15 5.15 -10.24 7.17
CA PRO A 15 4.20 -10.76 8.17
C PRO A 15 3.41 -9.65 8.86
N ALA A 16 4.07 -8.52 9.16
CA ALA A 16 3.39 -7.37 9.78
C ALA A 16 2.31 -6.79 8.85
N ARG A 17 2.55 -6.76 7.54
CA ARG A 17 1.55 -6.34 6.54
C ARG A 17 0.37 -7.30 6.46
N LEU A 18 0.62 -8.61 6.49
CA LEU A 18 -0.46 -9.60 6.54
C LEU A 18 -1.34 -9.43 7.78
N TYR A 19 -0.72 -9.15 8.93
CA TYR A 19 -1.43 -8.84 10.15
C TYR A 19 -2.25 -7.54 10.01
N ALA A 20 -1.66 -6.48 9.46
CA ALA A 20 -2.38 -5.22 9.21
C ALA A 20 -3.59 -5.42 8.28
N ASP A 21 -3.46 -6.22 7.23
CA ASP A 21 -4.59 -6.58 6.35
C ASP A 21 -5.69 -7.32 7.11
N ALA A 22 -5.34 -8.26 7.99
CA ALA A 22 -6.31 -8.97 8.82
C ALA A 22 -7.02 -8.02 9.81
N VAL A 23 -6.28 -7.12 10.47
CA VAL A 23 -6.84 -6.09 11.35
C VAL A 23 -7.80 -5.19 10.58
N ARG A 24 -7.39 -4.70 9.40
CA ARG A 24 -8.23 -3.89 8.53
C ARG A 24 -9.52 -4.62 8.17
N MET A 25 -9.44 -5.89 7.76
CA MET A 25 -10.61 -6.71 7.42
C MET A 25 -11.53 -6.91 8.63
N PHE A 26 -10.99 -7.17 9.81
CA PHE A 26 -11.78 -7.37 11.03
C PHE A 26 -12.53 -6.11 11.47
N TYR A 27 -11.87 -4.95 11.46
CA TYR A 27 -12.46 -3.68 11.90
C TYR A 27 -13.31 -2.98 10.82
N SER A 28 -13.24 -3.43 9.56
CA SER A 28 -14.14 -2.98 8.49
C SER A 28 -15.34 -3.91 8.25
N ASN A 29 -15.36 -5.10 8.87
CA ASN A 29 -16.47 -6.04 8.74
C ASN A 29 -17.75 -5.47 9.38
N PRO A 30 -18.87 -5.31 8.63
CA PRO A 30 -20.14 -4.82 9.18
C PRO A 30 -20.72 -5.69 10.30
N LEU A 31 -20.35 -6.98 10.35
CA LEU A 31 -20.76 -7.89 11.41
C LEU A 31 -20.02 -7.64 12.73
N ASN A 32 -18.92 -6.88 12.70
CA ASN A 32 -18.22 -6.44 13.89
C ASN A 32 -18.89 -5.13 14.40
N PRO A 33 -19.49 -5.10 15.60
CA PRO A 33 -20.17 -3.90 16.11
C PRO A 33 -19.21 -2.71 16.28
N PHE A 34 -17.91 -2.95 16.45
CA PHE A 34 -16.92 -1.88 16.54
C PHE A 34 -16.68 -1.18 15.20
N SER A 35 -17.02 -1.77 14.06
CA SER A 35 -16.77 -1.20 12.72
C SER A 35 -17.47 0.14 12.50
N HIS A 36 -18.62 0.36 13.15
CA HIS A 36 -19.39 1.60 13.04
C HIS A 36 -18.95 2.68 14.04
N THR A 37 -18.09 2.32 15.00
CA THR A 37 -17.56 3.27 15.99
C THR A 37 -16.40 4.07 15.41
N GLN A 38 -16.17 5.27 15.94
CA GLN A 38 -15.00 6.06 15.56
C GLN A 38 -13.69 5.32 15.82
N TRP A 39 -13.64 4.55 16.92
CA TRP A 39 -12.48 3.75 17.29
C TRP A 39 -12.15 2.67 16.25
N GLY A 40 -13.14 1.86 15.87
CA GLY A 40 -12.95 0.81 14.86
C GLY A 40 -12.54 1.36 13.50
N ARG A 41 -13.16 2.47 13.06
CA ARG A 41 -12.76 3.17 11.83
C ARG A 41 -11.31 3.65 11.88
N SER A 42 -10.88 4.24 12.99
CA SER A 42 -9.50 4.71 13.17
C SER A 42 -8.48 3.56 13.16
N ILE A 43 -8.81 2.41 13.75
CA ILE A 43 -7.94 1.23 13.71
C ILE A 43 -7.82 0.70 12.28
N ALA A 44 -8.94 0.53 11.58
CA ALA A 44 -8.94 0.07 10.20
C ALA A 44 -8.13 0.99 9.28
N ALA A 45 -8.30 2.32 9.42
CA ALA A 45 -7.54 3.31 8.66
C ALA A 45 -6.04 3.27 8.98
N THR A 46 -5.66 3.14 10.25
CA THR A 46 -4.25 3.02 10.65
C THR A 46 -3.61 1.76 10.06
N ALA A 47 -4.33 0.63 10.07
CA ALA A 47 -3.87 -0.62 9.49
C ALA A 47 -3.70 -0.52 7.97
N GLU A 48 -4.64 0.13 7.27
CA GLU A 48 -4.51 0.43 5.84
C GLU A 48 -3.30 1.31 5.53
N LEU A 49 -3.09 2.38 6.31
CA LEU A 49 -1.93 3.26 6.14
C LEU A 49 -0.62 2.50 6.36
N PHE A 50 -0.53 1.66 7.38
CA PHE A 50 0.64 0.83 7.63
C PHE A 50 0.94 -0.10 6.45
N GLU A 51 -0.07 -0.79 5.92
CA GLU A 51 0.10 -1.68 4.76
C GLU A 51 0.60 -0.91 3.54
N ARG A 52 -0.06 0.20 3.19
CA ARG A 52 0.30 1.01 2.02
C ARG A 52 1.68 1.63 2.11
N THR A 53 2.08 2.11 3.28
CA THR A 53 3.37 2.77 3.47
C THR A 53 4.55 1.80 3.48
N THR A 54 4.32 0.52 3.79
CA THR A 54 5.36 -0.51 3.85
C THR A 54 5.35 -1.45 2.64
N ARG A 55 4.35 -1.35 1.76
CA ARG A 55 4.27 -2.10 0.51
C ARG A 55 5.13 -1.46 -0.58
N ARG A 56 5.80 -2.31 -1.35
CA ARG A 56 6.44 -1.91 -2.62
C ARG A 56 5.41 -1.94 -3.73
N TYR A 57 5.24 -0.80 -4.40
CA TYR A 57 4.47 -0.72 -5.64
C TYR A 57 5.43 -0.81 -6.83
N GLY A 58 5.10 -1.67 -7.79
CA GLY A 58 5.79 -1.68 -9.08
C GLY A 58 5.48 -0.39 -9.85
N LYS A 59 6.38 -0.01 -10.76
CA LYS A 59 6.08 1.05 -11.72
C LYS A 59 4.87 0.61 -12.56
N PRO A 60 3.76 1.36 -12.59
CA PRO A 60 2.64 1.00 -13.42
C PRO A 60 3.02 1.12 -14.90
N ALA A 61 2.31 0.41 -15.77
CA ALA A 61 2.59 0.45 -17.21
C ALA A 61 2.34 1.84 -17.84
N PHE A 62 1.56 2.70 -17.17
CA PHE A 62 1.07 4.02 -17.60
C PHE A 62 0.27 4.04 -18.93
N GLY A 63 0.49 3.10 -19.85
CA GLY A 63 -0.24 3.00 -21.11
C GLY A 63 0.03 4.16 -22.08
N LEU A 64 1.08 4.95 -21.86
CA LEU A 64 1.44 6.09 -22.68
C LEU A 64 2.36 5.62 -23.81
N SER A 65 1.94 5.78 -25.05
CA SER A 65 2.78 5.51 -26.23
C SER A 65 3.54 6.74 -26.71
N LYS A 66 3.02 7.94 -26.44
CA LYS A 66 3.62 9.24 -26.80
C LYS A 66 3.45 10.25 -25.68
N THR A 67 4.40 11.17 -25.57
CA THR A 67 4.34 12.34 -24.68
C THR A 67 4.84 13.59 -25.40
N VAL A 68 4.63 14.76 -24.81
CA VAL A 68 5.12 16.04 -25.35
C VAL A 68 6.29 16.53 -24.50
N VAL A 69 7.45 16.70 -25.13
CA VAL A 69 8.64 17.31 -24.53
C VAL A 69 9.07 18.44 -25.45
N ASP A 70 9.27 19.64 -24.90
CA ASP A 70 9.69 20.84 -25.67
C ASP A 70 8.86 21.07 -26.94
N TRP A 71 7.53 20.98 -26.81
CA TRP A 71 6.56 21.15 -27.90
C TRP A 71 6.66 20.13 -29.04
N LYS A 72 7.36 19.01 -28.83
CA LYS A 72 7.48 17.91 -29.79
C LYS A 72 6.87 16.63 -29.25
N SER A 73 6.10 15.93 -30.09
CA SER A 73 5.59 14.61 -29.78
C SER A 73 6.74 13.60 -29.89
N VAL A 74 7.02 12.87 -28.80
CA VAL A 74 8.05 11.82 -28.71
C VAL A 74 7.42 10.52 -28.22
N GLU A 75 8.02 9.37 -28.54
CA GLU A 75 7.63 8.08 -27.97
C GLU A 75 8.13 7.98 -26.52
N VAL A 76 7.33 7.32 -25.65
CA VAL A 76 7.58 7.20 -24.20
C VAL A 76 8.41 5.98 -23.86
#